data_AF-A0A158PK32-F1
#
_entry.id   AF-A0A158PK32-F1
#
_cell.length_a   1.000
_cell.length_b   1.000
_cell.length_c   1.000
_cell.angle_alpha   90.00
_cell.angle_beta   90.00
_cell.angle_gamma   90.00
#
_symmetry.space_group_name_H-M   'P 1'
#
loop_
_entity.id
_entity.type
_entity.pdbx_description
1 polymer ?
#
loop_
_entity_poly.entity_id
_entity_poly.type
_entity_poly.pdbx_seq_one_letter_code
_entity_poly.pdbx_strand_id
1 'polypeptide(L)'
;MELEKNIGKVKELLMGIKEKMKVLESMANEQQKKTLANVDNYLDEVSQFAEQVTKDGAAKFEENSSKWQEMLNNIFQKGGLDNVLKLLNMKSSRPQCITVAAMMAPIVLALIR
;
A
#
# COMPACT_ATOMS: atom_id res chain seq x y z
N MET A 1 -1.30 14.08 -9.95
CA MET A 1 -2.63 13.45 -9.98
C MET A 1 -2.94 12.80 -8.65
N GLU A 2 -4.20 12.47 -8.35
CA GLU A 2 -4.55 11.83 -7.08
C GLU A 2 -3.98 10.41 -6.94
N LEU A 3 -3.98 9.66 -8.04
CA LEU A 3 -3.32 8.35 -8.12
C LEU A 3 -1.84 8.44 -7.73
N GLU A 4 -1.07 9.37 -8.31
CA GLU A 4 0.34 9.57 -7.95
C GLU A 4 0.54 9.92 -6.46
N LYS A 5 -0.35 10.74 -5.89
CA LYS A 5 -0.32 11.05 -4.45
C LYS A 5 -0.57 9.80 -3.60
N ASN A 6 -1.51 8.94 -4.03
CA ASN A 6 -1.82 7.71 -3.31
C ASN A 6 -0.68 6.68 -3.41
N ILE A 7 -0.05 6.56 -4.59
CA ILE A 7 1.15 5.74 -4.79
C ILE A 7 2.27 6.20 -3.86
N GLY A 8 2.51 7.52 -3.77
CA GLY A 8 3.49 8.10 -2.85
C GLY A 8 3.26 7.72 -1.39
N LYS A 9 2.01 7.81 -0.91
CA LYS A 9 1.65 7.42 0.47
C LYS A 9 1.93 5.94 0.77
N VAL A 10 1.62 5.05 -0.18
CA VAL A 10 1.87 3.61 0.00
C VAL A 10 3.36 3.30 -0.02
N LYS A 11 4.12 3.97 -0.89
CA LYS A 11 5.58 3.87 -0.90
C LYS A 11 6.18 4.33 0.43
N GLU A 12 5.73 5.47 0.96
CA GLU A 12 6.16 5.95 2.29
C GLU A 12 5.81 4.98 3.41
N LEU A 13 4.59 4.41 3.38
CA LEU A 13 4.17 3.40 4.36
C LEU A 13 5.09 2.18 4.31
N LEU A 14 5.35 1.64 3.12
CA LEU A 14 6.22 0.48 2.95
C LEU A 14 7.67 0.79 3.36
N MET A 15 8.18 1.99 3.07
CA MET A 15 9.50 2.43 3.57
C MET A 15 9.52 2.50 5.10
N GLY A 16 8.48 3.06 5.73
CA GLY A 16 8.37 3.10 7.18
C GLY A 16 8.32 1.71 7.83
N ILE A 17 7.67 0.73 7.17
CA ILE A 17 7.71 -0.68 7.58
C ILE A 17 9.13 -1.23 7.45
N LYS A 18 9.82 -0.98 6.34
CA LYS A 18 11.19 -1.42 6.10
C LYS A 18 12.17 -0.86 7.14
N GLU A 19 12.08 0.42 7.45
CA GLU A 19 12.91 1.05 8.49
C GLU A 19 12.69 0.42 9.86
N LYS A 20 11.46 0.01 10.16
CA LYS A 20 11.07 -0.65 11.41
C LYS A 20 11.10 -2.17 11.32
N MET A 21 11.64 -2.74 10.24
CA MET A 21 11.56 -4.18 9.95
C MET A 21 12.12 -5.03 11.08
N LYS A 22 13.30 -4.69 11.60
CA LYS A 22 13.91 -5.41 12.74
C LYS A 22 13.01 -5.45 13.99
N VAL A 23 12.31 -4.35 14.28
CA VAL A 23 11.38 -4.28 15.42
C VAL A 23 10.15 -5.12 15.13
N LEU A 24 9.61 -5.03 13.91
CA LEU A 24 8.44 -5.79 13.51
C LEU A 24 8.70 -7.29 13.46
N GLU A 25 9.85 -7.73 12.97
CA GLU A 25 10.25 -9.14 12.94
C GLU A 25 10.32 -9.78 14.33
N SER A 26 10.77 -9.02 15.34
CA SER A 26 10.83 -9.50 16.73
C SER A 26 9.44 -9.70 17.35
N MET A 27 8.43 -9.01 16.83
CA MET A 27 7.04 -9.03 17.31
C MET A 27 6.11 -9.86 16.41
N ALA A 28 6.56 -10.16 15.20
CA ALA A 28 5.80 -10.86 14.18
C ALA A 28 5.82 -12.38 14.40
N ASN A 29 4.70 -13.02 14.10
CA ASN A 29 4.66 -14.46 13.93
C ASN A 29 5.28 -14.88 12.58
N GLU A 30 5.45 -16.18 12.37
CA GLU A 30 6.10 -16.72 11.15
C GLU A 30 5.41 -16.30 9.85
N GLN A 31 4.09 -16.12 9.84
CA GLN A 31 3.37 -15.63 8.65
C GLN A 31 3.68 -14.16 8.39
N GLN A 32 3.66 -13.32 9.43
CA GLN A 32 3.99 -11.90 9.33
C GLN A 32 5.45 -11.68 8.95
N LYS A 33 6.38 -12.51 9.41
CA LYS A 33 7.79 -12.47 8.97
C LYS A 33 7.94 -12.75 7.48
N LYS A 34 7.19 -13.72 6.94
CA LYS A 34 7.17 -13.97 5.48
C LYS A 34 6.65 -12.78 4.70
N THR A 35 5.64 -12.07 5.23
CA THR A 35 5.18 -10.81 4.63
C THR A 35 6.24 -9.72 4.72
N LEU A 36 6.88 -9.54 5.89
CA LEU A 36 7.94 -8.56 6.10
C LEU A 36 9.12 -8.77 5.14
N ALA A 37 9.51 -10.02 4.90
CA ALA A 37 10.55 -10.38 3.94
C ALA A 37 10.21 -9.97 2.49
N ASN A 38 8.92 -9.82 2.16
CA ASN A 38 8.46 -9.38 0.84
C ASN A 38 8.25 -7.86 0.73
N VAL A 39 8.43 -7.10 1.81
CA VAL A 39 8.22 -5.63 1.79
C VAL A 39 9.14 -4.94 0.77
N ASP A 40 10.35 -5.44 0.59
CA ASP A 40 11.27 -4.93 -0.43
C ASP A 40 10.76 -5.15 -1.85
N ASN A 41 10.14 -6.30 -2.12
CA ASN A 41 9.52 -6.59 -3.42
C ASN A 41 8.32 -5.68 -3.65
N TYR A 42 7.48 -5.48 -2.63
CA TYR A 42 6.34 -4.55 -2.72
C TYR A 42 6.78 -3.10 -2.96
N LEU A 43 7.89 -2.67 -2.34
CA LEU A 43 8.46 -1.35 -2.59
C LEU A 43 8.92 -1.17 -4.04
N ASP A 44 9.51 -2.21 -4.61
CA ASP A 44 9.94 -2.22 -6.00
C ASP A 44 8.72 -2.15 -6.95
N GLU A 45 7.72 -3.01 -6.75
CA GLU A 45 6.47 -3.01 -7.52
C GLU A 45 5.78 -1.63 -7.52
N VAL A 46 5.62 -1.02 -6.33
CA VAL A 46 5.00 0.30 -6.20
C VAL A 46 5.86 1.39 -6.84
N SER A 47 7.20 1.27 -6.80
CA SER A 47 8.10 2.25 -7.43
C SER A 47 8.07 2.15 -8.95
N GLN A 48 8.10 0.94 -9.52
CA GLN A 48 7.96 0.72 -10.95
C GLN A 48 6.61 1.22 -11.46
N PHE A 49 5.54 0.95 -10.71
CA PHE A 49 4.21 1.44 -11.04
C PHE A 49 4.13 2.96 -10.99
N ALA A 50 4.77 3.61 -10.02
CA ALA A 50 4.86 5.07 -9.95
C ALA A 50 5.48 5.65 -11.22
N GLU A 51 6.62 5.10 -11.66
CA GLU A 51 7.27 5.53 -12.90
C GLU A 51 6.39 5.32 -14.12
N GLN A 52 5.67 4.19 -14.17
CA GLN A 52 4.74 3.91 -15.25
C GLN A 52 3.60 4.93 -15.30
N VAL A 53 2.99 5.26 -14.16
CA VAL A 53 1.92 6.27 -14.10
C VAL A 53 2.42 7.65 -14.53
N THR A 54 3.64 8.04 -14.14
CA THR A 54 4.25 9.29 -14.59
C THR A 54 4.53 9.29 -16.10
N LYS A 55 4.91 8.15 -16.68
CA LYS A 55 5.16 8.01 -18.14
C LYS A 55 3.86 7.98 -18.95
N ASP A 56 2.87 7.21 -18.52
CA ASP A 56 1.58 7.05 -19.21
C ASP A 56 0.69 8.30 -19.07
N GLY A 57 0.88 9.09 -18.00
CA GLY A 57 0.13 10.31 -17.76
C GLY A 57 -1.37 10.08 -17.60
N ALA A 58 -2.16 11.14 -17.83
CA ALA A 58 -3.62 11.08 -17.69
C ALA A 58 -4.32 10.20 -18.74
N ALA A 59 -3.65 9.89 -19.87
CA ALA A 59 -4.24 9.17 -20.99
C ALA A 59 -4.62 7.72 -20.64
N LYS A 60 -3.91 7.09 -19.69
CA LYS A 60 -4.21 5.73 -19.20
C LYS A 60 -4.65 5.72 -17.75
N PHE A 61 -5.26 6.80 -17.26
CA PHE A 61 -5.64 6.91 -15.86
C PHE A 61 -6.55 5.77 -15.40
N GLU A 62 -7.56 5.40 -16.19
CA GLU A 62 -8.52 4.35 -15.84
C GLU A 62 -7.84 2.96 -15.74
N GLU A 63 -7.01 2.63 -16.73
CA GLU A 63 -6.22 1.39 -16.74
C GLU A 63 -5.24 1.34 -15.55
N ASN A 64 -4.52 2.43 -15.32
CA ASN A 64 -3.59 2.55 -14.20
C ASN A 64 -4.33 2.49 -12.86
N SER A 65 -5.49 3.09 -12.75
CA SER A 65 -6.31 3.02 -11.54
C SER A 65 -6.75 1.58 -11.24
N SER A 66 -7.17 0.83 -12.25
CA SER A 66 -7.53 -0.59 -12.08
C SER A 66 -6.33 -1.43 -11.64
N LYS A 67 -5.18 -1.28 -12.33
CA LYS A 67 -3.91 -1.94 -11.96
C LYS A 67 -3.46 -1.59 -10.55
N TRP A 68 -3.64 -0.34 -10.15
CA TRP A 68 -3.35 0.13 -8.80
C TRP A 68 -4.20 -0.58 -7.75
N GLN A 69 -5.50 -0.71 -7.99
CA GLN A 69 -6.40 -1.43 -7.07
C GLN A 69 -6.02 -2.90 -6.95
N GLU A 70 -5.67 -3.55 -8.06
CA GLU A 70 -5.21 -4.94 -8.05
C GLU A 70 -3.90 -5.09 -7.26
N MET A 71 -2.94 -4.19 -7.49
CA MET A 71 -1.68 -4.15 -6.75
C MET A 71 -1.92 -3.98 -5.24
N LEU A 72 -2.80 -3.05 -4.85
CA LEU A 72 -3.17 -2.88 -3.45
C LEU A 72 -3.79 -4.15 -2.85
N ASN A 73 -4.66 -4.83 -3.58
CA ASN A 73 -5.23 -6.09 -3.13
C ASN A 73 -4.14 -7.15 -2.93
N ASN A 74 -3.23 -7.29 -3.91
CA ASN A 74 -2.15 -8.25 -3.88
C ASN A 74 -1.16 -7.98 -2.73
N ILE A 75 -0.82 -6.73 -2.45
CA ILE A 75 0.10 -6.36 -1.36
C ILE A 75 -0.57 -6.48 0.01
N PHE A 76 -1.74 -5.85 0.18
CA PHE A 76 -2.37 -5.71 1.50
C PHE A 76 -3.16 -6.93 1.92
N GLN A 77 -3.99 -7.47 1.03
CA GLN A 77 -4.85 -8.61 1.35
C GLN A 77 -4.12 -9.93 1.13
N LYS A 78 -3.66 -10.20 -0.10
CA LYS A 78 -3.03 -11.49 -0.42
C LYS A 78 -1.63 -11.62 0.19
N GLY A 79 -0.84 -10.55 0.14
CA GLY A 79 0.51 -10.47 0.69
C GLY A 79 0.53 -10.41 2.22
N GLY A 80 -0.62 -10.11 2.85
CA GLY A 80 -0.78 -10.12 4.30
C GLY A 80 -0.25 -8.86 5.00
N LEU A 81 0.05 -7.78 4.26
CA LEU A 81 0.55 -6.54 4.87
C LEU A 81 -0.45 -5.92 5.85
N ASP A 82 -1.75 -6.13 5.66
CA ASP A 82 -2.79 -5.73 6.63
C ASP A 82 -2.55 -6.33 8.03
N ASN A 83 -2.11 -7.59 8.09
CA ASN A 83 -1.80 -8.26 9.35
C ASN A 83 -0.52 -7.75 9.99
N VAL A 84 0.44 -7.24 9.20
CA VAL A 84 1.64 -6.58 9.70
C VAL A 84 1.29 -5.18 10.24
N LEU A 85 0.43 -4.44 9.55
CA LEU A 85 -0.01 -3.11 9.99
C LEU A 85 -0.80 -3.17 11.29
N LYS A 86 -1.61 -4.22 11.51
CA LYS A 86 -2.26 -4.47 12.80
C LYS A 86 -1.26 -4.56 13.95
N LEU A 87 -0.05 -5.11 13.75
CA LEU A 87 0.99 -5.14 14.79
C LEU A 87 1.48 -3.73 15.17
N LEU A 88 1.64 -2.84 14.18
CA LEU A 88 2.01 -1.45 14.43
C LEU A 88 0.92 -0.73 15.20
N ASN A 89 -0.34 -0.98 14.85
CA ASN A 89 -1.50 -0.33 15.46
C ASN A 89 -1.85 -0.90 16.86
N MET A 90 -1.42 -2.12 17.20
CA MET A 90 -1.60 -2.72 18.53
C MET A 90 -0.83 -2.00 19.64
N LYS A 91 0.17 -1.16 19.32
CA LYS A 91 0.85 -0.30 20.31
C LYS A 91 0.12 1.02 20.60
N SER A 92 -0.86 1.38 19.78
CA SER A 92 -1.65 2.59 19.93
C SER A 92 -3.07 2.22 20.34
N SER A 93 -3.37 2.29 21.63
CA SER A 93 -4.75 2.35 22.13
C SER A 93 -5.44 3.63 21.65
N ARG A 94 -5.78 3.69 20.36
CA ARG A 94 -6.74 4.64 19.80
C ARG A 94 -7.21 4.09 18.45
N PRO A 95 -8.53 3.98 18.20
CA PRO A 95 -9.06 3.41 16.97
C PRO A 95 -8.88 4.42 15.83
N GLN A 96 -7.70 4.44 15.22
CA GLN A 96 -7.53 5.05 13.91
C GLN A 96 -7.83 3.97 12.87
N CYS A 97 -9.12 3.73 12.65
CA CYS A 97 -9.63 3.19 11.40
C CYS A 97 -9.23 4.15 10.28
N ILE A 98 -7.97 4.11 9.83
CA ILE A 98 -7.60 4.64 8.53
C ILE A 98 -8.08 3.58 7.55
N THR A 99 -9.35 3.67 7.23
CA THR A 99 -10.02 2.85 6.25
C THR A 99 -9.28 2.94 4.93
N VAL A 100 -8.83 1.79 4.43
CA VAL A 100 -8.41 1.59 3.03
C VAL A 100 -9.47 2.15 2.06
N ALA A 101 -10.74 2.23 2.48
CA ALA A 101 -11.83 2.87 1.75
C ALA A 101 -11.58 4.35 1.39
N ALA A 102 -10.87 5.12 2.23
CA ALA A 102 -10.60 6.53 1.94
C ALA A 102 -9.60 6.71 0.78
N MET A 103 -8.76 5.71 0.51
CA MET A 103 -7.81 5.73 -0.62
C MET A 103 -8.46 5.30 -1.94
N MET A 104 -9.63 4.67 -1.88
CA MET A 104 -10.40 4.17 -3.03
C MET A 104 -11.54 5.13 -3.43
N ALA A 105 -12.01 5.95 -2.49
CA ALA A 105 -13.17 6.83 -2.67
C ALA A 105 -13.09 7.78 -3.88
N PRO A 106 -11.94 8.39 -4.22
CA PRO A 106 -11.97 9.43 -5.23
C PRO A 106 -11.84 8.89 -6.67
N ILE A 107 -11.45 7.63 -6.85
CA ILE A 107 -11.51 6.92 -8.16
C ILE A 107 -12.98 6.70 -8.57
N VAL A 108 -13.84 6.34 -7.62
CA VAL A 108 -15.28 6.12 -7.90
C VAL A 108 -15.99 7.45 -8.19
N LEU A 109 -15.60 8.54 -7.51
CA LEU A 109 -16.16 9.87 -7.75
C LEU A 109 -15.75 10.48 -9.11
N ALA A 110 -14.58 10.14 -9.63
CA ALA A 110 -14.14 10.60 -10.95
C ALA A 110 -14.84 9.89 -12.12
N LEU A 111 -15.45 8.72 -11.90
CA LEU A 111 -16.21 7.97 -12.91
C LEU A 111 -17.71 8.28 -12.91
N ILE A 112 -18.22 8.92 -11.86
CA ILE A 112 -19.64 9.25 -11.70
C ILE A 112 -19.95 10.71 -12.08
N ARG A 113 -18.93 11.53 -12.43
CA ARG A 113 -19.10 12.96 -12.73
C ARG A 113 -18.77 13.32 -14.18
#